data_AF-A0A660NYF6-F1
#
_entry.id   AF-A0A660NYF6-F1
#
_cell.length_a   1.000
_cell.length_b   1.000
_cell.length_c   1.000
_cell.angle_alpha   90.00
_cell.angle_beta   90.00
_cell.angle_gamma   90.00
#
_symmetry.space_group_name_H-M   'P 1'
#
loop_
_entity.id
_entity.type
_entity.pdbx_description
1 polymer ?
#
loop_
_entity_poly.entity_id
_entity_poly.type
_entity_poly.pdbx_seq_one_letter_code
_entity_poly.pdbx_strand_id
1 'polypeptide(L)'
;MYTRLSHKRTKKYYREIVDLAIEETQKLLEISPEIAMYRSILNQLIDIKHTIIEQCKVFSVMDLYRKYSLGLIAMKNFDEATDEYAQKLIDSYGGAFDYYDMVEE
;
A
#
# COMPACT_ATOMS: atom_id res chain seq x y z
N MET A 1 0.58 -2.46 15.94
CA MET A 1 -0.56 -1.51 15.96
C MET A 1 -0.30 -0.48 14.89
N TYR A 2 -1.29 -0.26 14.01
CA TYR A 2 -1.16 0.67 12.89
C TYR A 2 -1.30 2.13 13.37
N THR A 3 -0.57 3.01 12.69
CA THR A 3 -0.59 4.47 12.81
C THR A 3 -0.28 5.02 11.42
N ARG A 4 -0.82 6.20 11.06
CA ARG A 4 -0.57 6.78 9.72
C ARG A 4 0.93 6.93 9.47
N LEU A 5 1.38 6.59 8.27
CA LEU A 5 2.78 6.73 7.84
C LEU A 5 3.29 8.16 8.01
N SER A 6 2.42 9.16 7.83
CA SER A 6 2.73 10.58 8.05
C SER A 6 3.24 10.90 9.46
N HIS A 7 2.94 10.05 10.45
CA HIS A 7 3.41 10.21 11.83
C HIS A 7 4.69 9.42 12.14
N LYS A 8 5.05 8.43 11.31
CA LYS A 8 6.26 7.60 11.48
C LYS A 8 6.83 7.21 10.11
N ARG A 9 7.53 8.14 9.47
CA ARG A 9 7.99 8.00 8.08
C ARG A 9 9.37 7.32 7.98
N THR A 10 9.43 6.03 8.33
CA THR A 10 10.66 5.23 8.25
C THR A 10 10.49 4.03 7.31
N LYS A 11 11.58 3.60 6.66
CA LYS A 11 11.53 2.46 5.72
C LYS A 11 11.04 1.20 6.40
N LYS A 12 11.49 0.94 7.63
CA LYS A 12 11.03 -0.17 8.45
C LYS A 12 9.52 -0.12 8.65
N TYR A 13 8.98 1.02 9.03
CA TYR A 13 7.55 1.14 9.28
C TYR A 13 6.71 1.04 8.01
N TYR A 14 7.20 1.60 6.90
CA TYR A 14 6.55 1.42 5.61
C TYR A 14 6.45 -0.05 5.19
N ARG A 15 7.52 -0.84 5.40
CA ARG A 15 7.50 -2.30 5.16
C ARG A 15 6.40 -2.98 5.98
N GLU A 16 6.29 -2.64 7.27
CA GLU A 16 5.26 -3.17 8.17
C GLU A 16 3.83 -2.82 7.68
N ILE A 17 3.60 -1.58 7.21
CA ILE A 17 2.30 -1.17 6.67
C ILE A 17 1.94 -1.98 5.43
N VAL A 18 2.87 -2.15 4.48
CA VAL A 18 2.63 -2.92 3.26
C VAL A 18 2.34 -4.39 3.59
N ASP A 19 3.08 -4.98 4.54
CA ASP A 19 2.83 -6.36 4.98
C ASP A 19 1.45 -6.53 5.63
N LEU A 20 1.05 -5.59 6.51
CA LEU A 20 -0.29 -5.59 7.12
C LEU A 20 -1.40 -5.46 6.07
N ALA A 21 -1.22 -4.56 5.08
CA ALA A 21 -2.17 -4.38 4.00
C ALA A 21 -2.30 -5.67 3.15
N ILE A 22 -1.20 -6.38 2.89
CA ILE A 22 -1.22 -7.67 2.17
C ILE A 22 -2.01 -8.71 2.96
N GLU A 23 -1.71 -8.88 4.24
CA GLU A 23 -2.38 -9.87 5.10
C GLU A 23 -3.90 -9.60 5.18
N GLU A 24 -4.29 -8.34 5.37
CA GLU A 24 -5.69 -7.93 5.43
C GLU A 24 -6.40 -8.14 4.08
N THR A 25 -5.75 -7.79 2.96
CA THR A 25 -6.30 -8.03 1.61
C THR A 25 -6.46 -9.52 1.31
N GLN A 26 -5.53 -10.37 1.75
CA GLN A 26 -5.63 -11.82 1.59
C GLN A 26 -6.85 -12.37 2.31
N LYS A 27 -7.09 -11.96 3.56
CA LYS A 27 -8.28 -12.36 4.32
C LYS A 27 -9.58 -11.92 3.64
N LEU A 28 -9.62 -10.68 3.12
CA LEU A 28 -10.79 -10.18 2.38
C LEU A 28 -11.03 -10.95 1.08
N LEU A 29 -9.97 -11.35 0.38
CA LEU A 29 -10.06 -12.17 -0.83
C LEU A 29 -10.52 -13.60 -0.52
N GLU A 30 -10.14 -14.17 0.62
CA GLU A 30 -10.62 -15.48 1.07
C GLU A 30 -12.12 -15.46 1.43
N ILE A 31 -12.58 -14.38 2.07
CA ILE A 31 -13.98 -14.21 2.50
C ILE A 31 -14.89 -13.85 1.32
N SER A 32 -14.40 -13.05 0.37
CA SER A 32 -15.17 -12.54 -0.77
C SER A 32 -14.37 -12.67 -2.09
N PRO A 33 -14.09 -13.91 -2.54
CA PRO A 33 -13.25 -14.17 -3.72
C PRO A 33 -13.85 -13.66 -5.03
N GLU A 34 -15.17 -13.45 -5.08
CA GLU A 34 -15.90 -12.89 -6.21
C GLU A 34 -15.65 -11.39 -6.42
N ILE A 35 -15.19 -10.68 -5.39
CA ILE A 35 -14.87 -9.26 -5.47
C ILE A 35 -13.49 -9.10 -6.12
N ALA A 36 -13.48 -8.95 -7.44
CA ALA A 36 -12.26 -8.82 -8.25
C ALA A 36 -11.32 -7.68 -7.79
N MET A 37 -11.85 -6.66 -7.13
CA MET A 37 -11.07 -5.56 -6.56
C MET A 37 -9.99 -6.04 -5.59
N TYR A 38 -10.28 -7.00 -4.70
CA TYR A 38 -9.29 -7.48 -3.73
C TYR A 38 -8.10 -8.18 -4.39
N ARG A 39 -8.33 -8.91 -5.48
CA ARG A 39 -7.25 -9.47 -6.30
C ARG A 39 -6.37 -8.38 -6.92
N SER A 40 -6.99 -7.30 -7.42
CA SER A 40 -6.26 -6.15 -7.97
C SER A 40 -5.42 -5.44 -6.91
N ILE A 41 -5.98 -5.20 -5.72
CA ILE A 41 -5.27 -4.59 -4.58
C ILE A 41 -4.07 -5.47 -4.19
N LEU A 42 -4.29 -6.78 -4.01
CA LEU A 42 -3.25 -7.72 -3.58
C LEU A 42 -2.07 -7.73 -4.57
N ASN A 43 -2.36 -7.80 -5.87
CA ASN A 43 -1.32 -7.77 -6.90
C ASN A 43 -0.48 -6.49 -6.85
N GLN A 44 -1.11 -5.34 -6.61
CA GLN A 44 -0.40 -4.06 -6.52
C GLN A 44 0.46 -3.97 -5.26
N LEU A 45 -0.05 -4.44 -4.11
CA LEU A 45 0.71 -4.47 -2.86
C LEU A 45 1.93 -5.41 -2.95
N ILE A 46 1.77 -6.58 -3.55
CA ILE A 46 2.89 -7.52 -3.79
C ILE A 46 3.94 -6.89 -4.72
N ASP A 47 3.51 -6.21 -5.77
CA ASP A 47 4.43 -5.54 -6.69
C ASP A 47 5.15 -4.35 -6.01
N ILE A 48 4.49 -3.58 -5.15
CA ILE A 48 5.15 -2.56 -4.31
C ILE A 48 6.21 -3.19 -3.41
N LYS A 49 5.84 -4.25 -2.69
CA LYS A 49 6.77 -5.00 -1.82
C LYS A 49 7.99 -5.48 -2.59
N HIS A 50 7.78 -6.08 -3.75
CA HIS A 50 8.89 -6.64 -4.51
C HIS A 50 9.74 -5.56 -5.18
N THR A 51 9.13 -4.61 -5.87
CA THR A 51 9.86 -3.66 -6.73
C THR A 51 10.41 -2.46 -5.97
N ILE A 52 9.65 -1.90 -5.05
CA ILE A 52 10.03 -0.67 -4.35
C ILE A 52 10.81 -1.01 -3.07
N ILE A 53 10.32 -1.97 -2.29
CA ILE A 53 10.92 -2.31 -1.00
C ILE A 53 12.13 -3.25 -1.17
N GLU A 54 11.94 -4.42 -1.81
CA GLU A 54 12.98 -5.45 -1.85
C GLU A 54 14.06 -5.13 -2.89
N GLN A 55 13.68 -4.66 -4.06
CA GLN A 55 14.61 -4.28 -5.13
C GLN A 55 15.12 -2.84 -5.03
N CYS A 56 14.55 -2.02 -4.12
CA CYS A 56 14.89 -0.59 -3.99
C CYS A 56 14.83 0.17 -5.32
N LYS A 57 13.93 -0.22 -6.23
CA LYS A 57 13.85 0.38 -7.56
C LYS A 57 13.19 1.75 -7.48
N VAL A 58 13.89 2.75 -8.00
CA VAL A 58 13.39 4.12 -8.09
C VAL A 58 12.57 4.29 -9.37
N PHE A 59 11.40 4.88 -9.23
CA PHE A 59 10.49 5.19 -10.33
C PHE A 59 10.24 6.70 -10.38
N SER A 60 9.93 7.23 -11.55
CA SER A 60 9.39 8.58 -11.62
C SER A 60 7.98 8.62 -11.02
N VAL A 61 7.56 9.79 -10.54
CA VAL A 61 6.19 10.03 -10.07
C VAL A 61 5.16 9.60 -11.13
N MET A 62 5.41 9.90 -12.40
CA MET A 62 4.52 9.52 -13.50
C MET A 62 4.46 8.01 -13.74
N ASP A 63 5.56 7.28 -13.52
CA ASP A 63 5.56 5.82 -13.63
C ASP A 63 4.73 5.20 -12.51
N LEU A 64 4.88 5.70 -11.27
CA LEU A 64 4.09 5.24 -10.12
C LEU A 64 2.59 5.49 -10.32
N TYR A 65 2.21 6.68 -10.81
CA TYR A 65 0.81 6.98 -11.15
C TYR A 65 0.22 6.04 -12.21
N ARG A 66 1.02 5.63 -13.20
CA ARG A 66 0.56 4.70 -14.25
C ARG A 66 0.52 3.25 -13.78
N LYS A 67 1.42 2.89 -12.87
CA LYS A 67 1.61 1.51 -12.41
C LYS A 67 0.60 1.11 -11.32
N TYR A 68 0.22 2.04 -10.46
CA TYR A 68 -0.68 1.76 -9.34
C TYR A 68 -1.94 2.60 -9.38
N SER A 69 -3.08 1.92 -9.36
CA SER A 69 -4.41 2.50 -9.12
C SER A 69 -4.84 2.40 -7.65
N LEU A 70 -3.95 1.93 -6.76
CA LEU A 70 -4.25 1.60 -5.38
C LEU A 70 -4.89 2.75 -4.59
N GLY A 71 -4.32 3.96 -4.67
CA GLY A 71 -4.90 5.14 -4.02
C GLY A 71 -6.31 5.47 -4.52
N LEU A 72 -6.55 5.36 -5.83
CA LEU A 72 -7.87 5.58 -6.42
C LEU A 72 -8.90 4.53 -5.97
N ILE A 73 -8.47 3.27 -5.88
CA ILE A 73 -9.31 2.17 -5.38
C ILE A 73 -9.69 2.45 -3.92
N ALA A 74 -8.72 2.82 -3.08
CA ALA A 74 -8.95 3.12 -1.67
C ALA A 74 -10.00 4.23 -1.49
N MET A 75 -9.81 5.36 -2.17
CA MET A 75 -10.71 6.52 -2.05
C MET A 75 -12.13 6.28 -2.57
N LYS A 76 -12.31 5.41 -3.57
CA LYS A 76 -13.62 5.18 -4.20
C LYS A 76 -14.46 4.12 -3.51
N ASN A 77 -13.83 3.18 -2.82
CA ASN A 77 -14.50 1.98 -2.33
C ASN A 77 -14.54 1.89 -0.80
N PHE A 78 -13.79 2.73 -0.10
CA PHE A 78 -13.70 2.73 1.36
C PHE A 78 -13.77 4.15 1.93
N ASP A 79 -14.14 4.26 3.20
CA ASP A 79 -14.17 5.53 3.91
C ASP A 79 -12.84 5.73 4.68
N GLU A 80 -11.89 6.47 4.09
CA GLU A 80 -10.60 6.75 4.72
C GLU A 80 -10.73 7.34 6.14
N ALA A 81 -11.78 8.12 6.41
CA ALA A 81 -11.91 8.80 7.70
C ALA A 81 -12.16 7.81 8.86
N THR A 82 -12.70 6.63 8.56
CA THR A 82 -13.15 5.67 9.57
C THR A 82 -12.57 4.26 9.38
N ASP A 83 -12.03 3.95 8.20
CA ASP A 83 -11.52 2.63 7.84
C ASP A 83 -9.99 2.58 7.87
N GLU A 84 -9.45 1.83 8.85
CA GLU A 84 -8.02 1.60 8.98
C GLU A 84 -7.42 0.86 7.79
N TYR A 85 -8.19 0.00 7.12
CA TYR A 85 -7.72 -0.69 5.90
C TYR A 85 -7.53 0.30 4.76
N ALA A 86 -8.50 1.19 4.53
CA ALA A 86 -8.40 2.25 3.53
C ALA A 86 -7.15 3.12 3.76
N GLN A 87 -6.89 3.47 5.02
CA GLN A 87 -5.71 4.23 5.42
C GLN A 87 -4.41 3.48 5.10
N LYS A 88 -4.32 2.16 5.39
CA LYS A 88 -3.15 1.34 5.02
C LYS A 88 -2.92 1.28 3.51
N LEU A 89 -3.98 1.20 2.70
CA LEU A 89 -3.86 1.21 1.25
C LEU A 89 -3.32 2.55 0.73
N ILE A 90 -3.83 3.66 1.29
CA ILE A 90 -3.36 5.01 0.98
C ILE A 90 -1.91 5.20 1.40
N ASP A 91 -1.51 4.72 2.58
CA ASP A 91 -0.13 4.81 3.04
C ASP A 91 0.81 3.90 2.25
N SER A 92 0.36 2.73 1.84
CA SER A 92 1.11 1.83 0.94
C SER A 92 1.35 2.51 -0.41
N TYR A 93 0.34 3.18 -0.96
CA TYR A 93 0.44 3.94 -2.20
C TYR A 93 1.30 5.20 -2.05
N GLY A 94 1.05 6.04 -1.05
CA GLY A 94 1.77 7.30 -0.84
C GLY A 94 3.23 7.06 -0.47
N GLY A 95 3.49 6.09 0.41
CA GLY A 95 4.85 5.73 0.79
C GLY A 95 5.71 5.21 -0.37
N ALA A 96 5.10 4.70 -1.43
CA ALA A 96 5.83 4.27 -2.63
C ALA A 96 6.56 5.43 -3.34
N PHE A 97 5.96 6.63 -3.32
CA PHE A 97 6.57 7.84 -3.90
C PHE A 97 7.75 8.33 -3.07
N ASP A 98 7.67 8.13 -1.77
CA ASP A 98 8.56 8.71 -0.78
C ASP A 98 9.64 7.73 -0.29
N TYR A 99 9.54 6.44 -0.65
CA TYR A 99 10.29 5.36 -0.02
C TYR A 99 11.81 5.57 -0.08
N TYR A 100 12.32 6.07 -1.21
CA TYR A 100 13.74 6.31 -1.40
C TYR A 100 14.30 7.32 -0.39
N ASP A 101 13.50 8.34 -0.05
CA ASP A 101 13.87 9.45 0.84
C ASP A 101 13.59 9.15 2.31
N MET A 102 12.95 8.01 2.63
CA MET A 102 12.68 7.62 4.01
C MET A 102 13.97 7.19 4.73
N VAL A 103 14.06 7.53 6.01
CA VAL A 103 15.17 7.10 6.87
C VAL A 103 15.13 5.59 7.09
N GLU A 104 16.31 4.96 7.07
CA GLU A 104 16.48 3.57 7.48
C GLU A 104 16.56 3.53 9.02
N GLU A 105 15.60 2.85 9.66
CA GLU A 105 15.48 2.65 11.12
C GLU A 105 15.80 1.21 11.49
#